data_AF-A0A1A7C310-F1
#
_entry.id   AF-A0A1A7C310-F1
#
_cell.length_a   1.000
_cell.length_b   1.000
_cell.length_c   1.000
_cell.angle_alpha   90.00
_cell.angle_beta   90.00
_cell.angle_gamma   90.00
#
_symmetry.space_group_name_H-M   'P 1'
#
loop_
_entity.id
_entity.type
_entity.pdbx_description
1 polymer ?
#
loop_
_entity_poly.entity_id
_entity_poly.type
_entity_poly.pdbx_seq_one_letter_code
_entity_poly.pdbx_strand_id
1 'polypeptide(L)'
;MPTMHLSALAQLGLTGLLVALLPLTMVWVSADANKYRKLVWIAVFLTVDLIMFGGFTRLSDSGLGCPDWPGCYGSANPFLAHEHIVAAETLMPTGPVTVVKAWIEMTHRYLAMAIGVLIVAMMVQAWRQWRKKDEQGSRREEFAPALPTALFFFVCLQGAFGAWTVTLKLQPVIVTIHLLLGMGLLSLLVWLGGRQDHAVSPVLRADADASVLRPVRALAILSTVLLGLQIALGGWVSTNYAALACTDFPLCGGKVIPEMDFEHGFYLWRELGKTAAGHYLPFSALTAIHWVHRNFAFVVLAGIGYTVLRAWKLPSLRGTARAITLVLALQAATGMATIYLNWPLSIAVMHNGGAALLVLLLTMLNYKAKFQLDAAQNRNIQRSIHRDNFAAAPSALSQK
;
A
#
# COMPACT_ATOMS: atom_id res chain seq x y z
N MET A 1 28.82 8.77 -11.31
CA MET A 1 27.82 7.81 -11.80
C MET A 1 27.97 7.73 -13.32
N PRO A 2 28.07 6.54 -13.93
CA PRO A 2 28.06 6.45 -15.39
C PRO A 2 26.78 7.11 -15.91
N THR A 3 26.94 8.05 -16.84
CA THR A 3 25.81 8.72 -17.48
C THR A 3 25.13 7.71 -18.40
N MET A 4 23.86 7.39 -18.14
CA MET A 4 23.13 6.53 -19.06
C MET A 4 22.98 7.21 -20.41
N HIS A 5 23.32 6.48 -21.47
CA HIS A 5 23.07 6.93 -22.84
C HIS A 5 21.56 6.99 -23.11
N LEU A 6 21.15 7.91 -24.00
CA LEU A 6 19.75 8.07 -24.40
C LEU A 6 19.14 6.75 -24.94
N SER A 7 19.96 5.92 -25.58
CA SER A 7 19.58 4.58 -26.04
C SER A 7 19.16 3.65 -24.90
N ALA A 8 19.88 3.67 -23.77
CA ALA A 8 19.54 2.87 -22.59
C ALA A 8 18.25 3.34 -21.92
N LEU A 9 18.05 4.67 -21.83
CA LEU A 9 16.77 5.24 -21.36
C LEU A 9 15.60 4.83 -22.24
N ALA A 10 15.77 4.90 -23.57
CA ALA A 10 14.74 4.51 -24.53
C ALA A 10 14.41 3.02 -24.43
N GLN A 11 15.43 2.16 -24.32
CA GLN A 11 15.25 0.72 -24.10
C GLN A 11 14.48 0.44 -22.81
N LEU A 12 14.84 1.12 -21.72
CA LEU A 12 14.17 0.95 -20.43
C LEU A 12 12.69 1.35 -20.49
N GLY A 13 12.40 2.49 -21.14
CA GLY A 13 11.03 2.94 -21.39
C GLY A 13 10.24 1.94 -22.24
N LEU A 14 10.85 1.39 -23.29
CA LEU A 14 10.25 0.36 -24.13
C LEU A 14 9.97 -0.92 -23.33
N THR A 15 10.90 -1.37 -22.49
CA THR A 15 10.68 -2.53 -21.59
C THR A 15 9.49 -2.29 -20.67
N GLY A 16 9.39 -1.13 -20.03
CA GLY A 16 8.24 -0.78 -19.19
C GLY A 16 6.91 -0.81 -19.96
N LEU A 17 6.88 -0.30 -21.20
CA LEU A 17 5.72 -0.38 -22.08
C LEU A 17 5.37 -1.82 -22.45
N LEU A 18 6.36 -2.64 -22.82
CA LEU A 18 6.16 -4.05 -23.18
C LEU A 18 5.57 -4.85 -22.02
N VAL A 19 6.09 -4.67 -20.80
CA VAL A 19 5.52 -5.32 -19.61
C VAL A 19 4.09 -4.84 -19.35
N ALA A 20 3.79 -3.54 -19.55
CA ALA A 20 2.45 -3.00 -19.40
C ALA A 20 1.45 -3.47 -20.48
N LEU A 21 1.92 -3.85 -21.67
CA LEU A 21 1.04 -4.36 -22.74
C LEU A 21 0.32 -5.64 -22.30
N LEU A 22 0.91 -6.47 -21.45
CA LEU A 22 0.28 -7.70 -20.97
C LEU A 22 -1.03 -7.41 -20.20
N PRO A 23 -1.03 -6.64 -19.09
CA PRO A 23 -2.28 -6.29 -18.40
C PRO A 23 -3.21 -5.41 -19.26
N LEU A 24 -2.69 -4.54 -20.13
CA LEU A 24 -3.54 -3.73 -21.02
C LEU A 24 -4.29 -4.59 -22.05
N THR A 25 -3.64 -5.59 -22.63
CA THR A 25 -4.28 -6.52 -23.56
C THR A 25 -5.29 -7.39 -22.83
N MET A 26 -4.99 -7.88 -21.61
CA MET A 26 -5.95 -8.58 -20.75
C MET A 26 -7.23 -7.76 -20.49
N VAL A 27 -7.11 -6.45 -20.25
CA VAL A 27 -8.27 -5.55 -20.12
C VAL A 27 -9.01 -5.46 -21.45
N TRP A 28 -8.28 -5.25 -22.55
CA TRP A 28 -8.86 -5.03 -23.88
C TRP A 28 -9.68 -6.24 -24.37
N VAL A 29 -9.16 -7.47 -24.23
CA VAL A 29 -9.84 -8.71 -24.68
C VAL A 29 -10.92 -9.22 -23.71
N SER A 30 -11.00 -8.69 -22.49
CA SER A 30 -11.97 -9.11 -21.47
C SER A 30 -13.44 -9.00 -21.94
N ALA A 31 -14.34 -9.86 -21.48
CA ALA A 31 -15.78 -9.68 -21.69
C ALA A 31 -16.41 -8.57 -20.82
N ASP A 32 -15.71 -8.07 -19.80
CA ASP A 32 -16.20 -6.99 -18.92
C ASP A 32 -16.53 -5.70 -19.71
N ALA A 33 -17.78 -5.23 -19.58
CA ALA A 33 -18.28 -4.01 -20.20
C ALA A 33 -17.58 -2.75 -19.67
N ASN A 34 -17.17 -2.72 -18.39
CA ASN A 34 -16.48 -1.58 -17.80
C ASN A 34 -14.96 -1.82 -17.76
N LYS A 35 -14.32 -1.58 -18.91
CA LYS A 35 -12.88 -1.71 -19.10
C LYS A 35 -12.05 -0.85 -18.15
N TYR A 36 -12.53 0.34 -17.83
CA TYR A 36 -11.83 1.26 -16.92
C TYR A 36 -11.81 0.72 -15.48
N ARG A 37 -12.96 0.25 -14.98
CA ARG A 37 -13.06 -0.44 -13.69
C ARG A 37 -12.12 -1.65 -13.64
N LYS A 38 -12.12 -2.48 -14.69
CA LYS A 38 -11.23 -3.65 -14.77
C LYS A 38 -9.75 -3.26 -14.76
N LEU A 39 -9.37 -2.22 -15.49
CA LEU A 39 -8.01 -1.67 -15.48
C LEU A 39 -7.58 -1.25 -14.06
N VAL A 40 -8.45 -0.55 -13.32
CA VAL A 40 -8.16 -0.13 -11.94
C VAL A 40 -7.92 -1.33 -11.03
N TRP A 41 -8.79 -2.35 -11.07
CA TRP A 41 -8.64 -3.53 -10.22
C TRP A 41 -7.45 -4.42 -10.61
N ILE A 42 -7.09 -4.48 -11.90
CA ILE A 42 -5.83 -5.12 -12.33
C ILE A 42 -4.64 -4.34 -11.78
N ALA A 43 -4.66 -3.00 -11.83
CA ALA A 43 -3.60 -2.19 -11.24
C ALA A 43 -3.50 -2.38 -9.70
N VAL A 44 -4.63 -2.50 -9.00
CA VAL A 44 -4.65 -2.84 -7.56
C VAL A 44 -3.96 -4.19 -7.32
N PHE A 45 -4.34 -5.23 -8.06
CA PHE A 45 -3.76 -6.57 -7.93
C PHE A 45 -2.25 -6.55 -8.17
N LEU A 46 -1.81 -5.97 -9.29
CA LEU A 46 -0.38 -5.85 -9.61
C LEU A 46 0.38 -5.02 -8.60
N THR A 47 -0.25 -4.02 -7.98
CA THR A 47 0.39 -3.22 -6.92
C THR A 47 0.59 -4.03 -5.64
N VAL A 48 -0.36 -4.90 -5.27
CA VAL A 48 -0.18 -5.84 -4.15
C VAL A 48 0.99 -6.79 -4.45
N ASP A 49 1.02 -7.37 -5.65
CA ASP A 49 2.11 -8.26 -6.09
C ASP A 49 3.46 -7.53 -6.10
N LEU A 50 3.50 -6.28 -6.59
CA LEU A 50 4.71 -5.45 -6.58
C LEU A 50 5.20 -5.18 -5.16
N ILE A 51 4.30 -4.89 -4.21
CA ILE A 51 4.68 -4.68 -2.80
C ILE A 51 5.28 -5.94 -2.20
N MET A 52 4.70 -7.12 -2.50
CA MET A 52 5.26 -8.41 -2.08
C MET A 52 6.63 -8.65 -2.70
N PHE A 53 6.78 -8.39 -4.00
CA PHE A 53 8.05 -8.54 -4.71
C PHE A 53 9.11 -7.56 -4.22
N GLY A 54 8.75 -6.31 -3.91
CA GLY A 54 9.65 -5.33 -3.28
C GLY A 54 10.08 -5.76 -1.88
N GLY A 55 9.17 -6.36 -1.11
CA GLY A 55 9.49 -7.04 0.14
C GLY A 55 10.50 -8.18 -0.08
N PHE A 56 10.28 -9.03 -1.07
CA PHE A 56 11.24 -10.09 -1.45
C PHE A 56 12.60 -9.51 -1.81
N THR A 57 12.68 -8.52 -2.71
CA THR A 57 13.94 -7.83 -3.10
C THR A 57 14.73 -7.32 -1.90
N ARG A 58 14.03 -6.78 -0.88
CA ARG A 58 14.68 -6.31 0.34
C ARG A 58 15.15 -7.47 1.22
N LEU A 59 14.32 -8.48 1.43
CA LEU A 59 14.58 -9.59 2.35
C LEU A 59 15.56 -10.62 1.77
N SER A 60 15.76 -10.63 0.44
CA SER A 60 16.81 -11.37 -0.26
C SER A 60 18.08 -10.56 -0.48
N ASP A 61 18.22 -9.41 0.20
CA ASP A 61 19.35 -8.48 0.11
C ASP A 61 19.75 -8.12 -1.33
N SER A 62 18.73 -7.98 -2.19
CA SER A 62 18.89 -7.71 -3.63
C SER A 62 18.69 -6.23 -3.97
N GLY A 63 18.31 -5.38 -3.00
CA GLY A 63 18.04 -3.95 -3.23
C GLY A 63 19.24 -3.07 -3.59
N LEU A 64 20.43 -3.65 -3.71
CA LEU A 64 21.67 -3.01 -4.20
C LEU A 64 22.38 -3.91 -5.25
N GLY A 65 21.63 -4.80 -5.91
CA GLY A 65 22.14 -5.64 -6.99
C GLY A 65 22.55 -4.82 -8.22
N CYS A 66 21.97 -3.63 -8.38
CA CYS A 66 22.36 -2.63 -9.37
C CYS A 66 22.74 -1.31 -8.66
N PRO A 67 23.98 -0.81 -8.80
CA PRO A 67 24.49 0.31 -8.01
C PRO A 67 23.99 1.70 -8.45
N ASP A 68 23.26 1.76 -9.56
CA ASP A 68 22.75 2.97 -10.19
C ASP A 68 21.25 2.88 -10.47
N TRP A 69 20.65 4.00 -10.83
CA TRP A 69 19.24 4.13 -11.19
C TRP A 69 19.10 5.07 -12.40
N PRO A 70 18.20 4.80 -13.35
CA PRO A 70 17.19 3.73 -13.38
C PRO A 70 17.66 2.41 -14.01
N GLY A 71 18.85 2.37 -14.60
CA GLY A 71 19.47 1.17 -15.18
C GLY A 71 20.30 0.35 -14.20
N CYS A 72 21.15 -0.52 -14.75
CA CYS A 72 22.14 -1.32 -14.04
C CYS A 72 23.49 -1.18 -14.74
N TYR A 73 24.50 -0.65 -14.07
CA TYR A 73 25.80 -0.26 -14.64
C TYR A 73 25.67 0.55 -15.95
N GLY A 74 24.78 1.55 -15.96
CA GLY A 74 24.53 2.40 -17.12
C GLY A 74 23.71 1.74 -18.25
N SER A 75 23.32 0.46 -18.08
CA SER A 75 22.61 -0.34 -19.08
C SER A 75 21.14 -0.55 -18.71
N ALA A 76 20.29 -0.83 -19.71
CA ALA A 76 18.85 -1.01 -19.50
C ALA A 76 18.47 -2.32 -18.79
N ASN A 77 19.35 -3.34 -18.81
CA ASN A 77 19.12 -4.63 -18.19
C ASN A 77 20.42 -5.34 -17.76
N PRO A 78 20.35 -6.33 -16.84
CA PRO A 78 21.52 -7.06 -16.35
C PRO A 78 22.25 -7.90 -17.40
N PHE A 79 21.58 -8.29 -18.49
CA PHE A 79 22.24 -9.01 -19.59
C PHE A 79 23.25 -8.12 -20.31
N LEU A 80 22.90 -6.87 -20.60
CA LEU A 80 23.82 -5.89 -21.18
C LEU A 80 24.93 -5.47 -20.22
N ALA A 81 24.64 -5.46 -18.92
CA ALA A 81 25.61 -5.14 -17.86
C ALA A 81 26.43 -6.35 -17.36
N HIS A 82 26.33 -7.50 -18.02
CA HIS A 82 26.80 -8.78 -17.48
C HIS A 82 28.28 -8.76 -17.08
N GLU A 83 29.15 -8.21 -17.93
CA GLU A 83 30.59 -8.12 -17.64
C GLU A 83 30.88 -7.29 -16.38
N HIS A 84 30.20 -6.15 -16.21
CA HIS A 84 30.36 -5.30 -15.02
C HIS A 84 29.85 -5.98 -13.76
N ILE A 85 28.74 -6.71 -13.85
CA ILE A 85 28.17 -7.45 -12.72
C ILE A 85 29.12 -8.58 -12.30
N VAL A 86 29.61 -9.38 -13.24
CA VAL A 86 30.56 -10.48 -12.96
C VAL A 86 31.86 -9.94 -12.39
N ALA A 87 32.38 -8.81 -12.90
CA ALA A 87 33.56 -8.17 -12.35
C ALA A 87 33.34 -7.71 -10.90
N ALA A 88 32.19 -7.10 -10.59
CA ALA A 88 31.86 -6.67 -9.22
C ALA A 88 31.67 -7.83 -8.27
N GLU A 89 30.99 -8.90 -8.71
CA GLU A 89 30.79 -10.13 -7.94
C GLU A 89 32.12 -10.86 -7.68
N THR A 90 33.03 -10.88 -8.65
CA THR A 90 34.38 -11.47 -8.49
C THR A 90 35.21 -10.70 -7.47
N LEU A 91 35.10 -9.37 -7.43
CA LEU A 91 35.82 -8.52 -6.48
C LEU A 91 35.28 -8.65 -5.04
N MET A 92 33.97 -8.84 -4.87
CA MET A 92 33.33 -9.02 -3.57
C MET A 92 32.28 -10.14 -3.61
N PRO A 93 32.69 -11.42 -3.49
CA PRO A 93 31.79 -12.56 -3.60
C PRO A 93 30.65 -12.58 -2.57
N THR A 94 30.88 -12.00 -1.38
CA THR A 94 29.88 -11.84 -0.32
C THR A 94 29.20 -10.46 -0.34
N GLY A 95 29.38 -9.70 -1.42
CA GLY A 95 28.90 -8.35 -1.56
C GLY A 95 27.41 -8.24 -1.92
N PRO A 96 26.93 -7.01 -2.16
CA PRO A 96 25.53 -6.74 -2.51
C PRO A 96 25.19 -7.13 -3.96
N VAL A 97 26.18 -7.32 -4.83
CA VAL A 97 25.99 -7.54 -6.27
C VAL A 97 26.24 -9.00 -6.62
N THR A 98 25.24 -9.63 -7.23
CA THR A 98 25.36 -10.89 -7.98
C THR A 98 24.46 -10.83 -9.20
N VAL A 99 24.67 -11.69 -10.20
CA VAL A 99 23.79 -11.76 -11.39
C VAL A 99 22.31 -11.94 -10.99
N VAL A 100 22.05 -12.81 -10.01
CA VAL A 100 20.68 -13.07 -9.54
C VAL A 100 20.09 -11.84 -8.84
N LYS A 101 20.84 -11.19 -7.94
CA LYS A 101 20.37 -9.99 -7.22
C LYS A 101 20.08 -8.84 -8.18
N ALA A 102 20.92 -8.63 -9.19
CA ALA A 102 20.71 -7.62 -10.22
C ALA A 102 19.41 -7.84 -11.01
N TRP A 103 19.10 -9.10 -11.36
CA TRP A 103 17.83 -9.44 -12.01
C TRP A 103 16.61 -9.25 -11.11
N ILE A 104 16.70 -9.63 -9.84
CA ILE A 104 15.62 -9.39 -8.86
C ILE A 104 15.31 -7.90 -8.79
N GLU A 105 16.34 -7.06 -8.66
CA GLU A 105 16.17 -5.61 -8.58
C GLU A 105 15.59 -5.01 -9.87
N MET A 106 16.14 -5.37 -11.04
CA MET A 106 15.67 -4.84 -12.31
C MET A 106 14.26 -5.30 -12.66
N THR A 107 13.89 -6.55 -12.34
CA THR A 107 12.50 -7.02 -12.50
C THR A 107 11.53 -6.20 -11.64
N HIS A 108 11.89 -5.86 -10.39
CA HIS A 108 11.06 -4.98 -9.55
C HIS A 108 10.87 -3.61 -10.22
N ARG A 109 11.94 -3.04 -10.79
CA ARG A 109 11.88 -1.76 -11.52
C ARG A 109 11.00 -1.85 -12.77
N TYR A 110 11.09 -2.93 -13.55
CA TYR A 110 10.24 -3.14 -14.73
C TYR A 110 8.75 -3.24 -14.37
N LEU A 111 8.41 -3.99 -13.33
CA LEU A 111 7.04 -4.11 -12.84
C LEU A 111 6.51 -2.76 -12.32
N ALA A 112 7.35 -1.99 -11.60
CA ALA A 112 6.99 -0.64 -11.15
C ALA A 112 6.73 0.32 -12.31
N MET A 113 7.55 0.29 -13.37
CA MET A 113 7.31 1.08 -14.57
C MET A 113 6.02 0.68 -15.27
N ALA A 114 5.70 -0.62 -15.33
CA ALA A 114 4.45 -1.08 -15.91
C ALA A 114 3.24 -0.51 -15.17
N ILE A 115 3.24 -0.53 -13.82
CA ILE A 115 2.20 0.11 -13.01
C ILE A 115 2.11 1.62 -13.29
N GLY A 116 3.26 2.31 -13.44
CA GLY A 116 3.29 3.71 -13.86
C GLY A 116 2.58 3.94 -15.19
N VAL A 117 2.82 3.10 -16.20
CA VAL A 117 2.13 3.15 -17.51
C VAL A 117 0.62 2.92 -17.34
N LEU A 118 0.20 1.96 -16.51
CA LEU A 118 -1.22 1.73 -16.23
C LEU A 118 -1.88 2.95 -15.58
N ILE A 119 -1.20 3.62 -14.64
CA ILE A 119 -1.69 4.84 -14.00
C ILE A 119 -1.81 5.99 -15.02
N VAL A 120 -0.84 6.15 -15.92
CA VAL A 120 -0.94 7.11 -17.03
C VAL A 120 -2.13 6.78 -17.93
N ALA A 121 -2.33 5.52 -18.30
CA ALA A 121 -3.47 5.09 -19.10
C ALA A 121 -4.81 5.40 -18.40
N MET A 122 -4.91 5.14 -17.09
CA MET A 122 -6.09 5.50 -16.28
C MET A 122 -6.32 7.02 -16.28
N MET A 123 -5.28 7.82 -16.04
CA MET A 123 -5.39 9.29 -16.05
C MET A 123 -5.87 9.81 -17.41
N VAL A 124 -5.25 9.34 -18.51
CA VAL A 124 -5.63 9.74 -19.88
C VAL A 124 -7.07 9.34 -20.18
N GLN A 125 -7.49 8.12 -19.83
CA GLN A 125 -8.86 7.67 -20.04
C GLN A 125 -9.87 8.48 -19.22
N ALA A 126 -9.56 8.77 -17.95
CA ALA A 126 -10.40 9.60 -17.09
C ALA A 126 -10.61 10.99 -17.70
N TRP A 127 -9.54 11.67 -18.12
CA TRP A 127 -9.63 12.98 -18.78
C TRP A 127 -10.41 12.93 -20.10
N ARG A 128 -10.18 11.90 -20.93
CA ARG A 128 -10.90 11.73 -22.21
C ARG A 128 -12.40 11.52 -22.00
N GLN A 129 -12.79 10.71 -21.02
CA GLN A 129 -14.19 10.42 -20.73
C GLN A 129 -14.89 11.57 -19.99
N TRP A 130 -14.18 12.27 -19.09
CA TRP A 130 -14.69 13.45 -18.39
C TRP A 130 -15.06 14.61 -19.32
N ARG A 131 -14.32 14.76 -20.43
CA ARG A 131 -14.62 15.75 -21.47
C ARG A 131 -15.89 15.43 -22.28
N LYS A 132 -16.34 14.16 -22.28
CA LYS A 132 -17.59 13.76 -22.90
C LYS A 132 -18.75 14.06 -21.95
N LYS A 133 -19.90 14.40 -22.53
CA LYS A 133 -21.16 14.52 -21.80
C LYS A 133 -21.89 13.18 -21.81
N ASP A 134 -22.65 12.91 -20.76
CA ASP A 134 -23.61 11.82 -20.73
C ASP A 134 -24.87 12.16 -21.54
N GLU A 135 -25.83 11.23 -21.59
CA GLU A 135 -27.10 11.38 -22.30
C GLU A 135 -27.93 12.58 -21.79
N GLN A 136 -27.74 12.99 -20.54
CA GLN A 136 -28.41 14.16 -19.95
C GLN A 136 -27.59 15.45 -20.11
N GLY A 137 -26.50 15.44 -20.88
CA GLY A 137 -25.66 16.60 -21.13
C GLY A 137 -24.75 16.99 -19.95
N SER A 138 -24.71 16.17 -18.90
CA SER A 138 -23.89 16.36 -17.70
C SER A 138 -22.52 15.71 -17.85
N ARG A 139 -21.56 16.12 -17.02
CA ARG A 139 -20.23 15.49 -17.02
C ARG A 139 -20.31 14.13 -16.34
N ARG A 140 -19.57 13.16 -16.87
CA ARG A 140 -19.52 11.79 -16.31
C ARG A 140 -18.73 11.76 -15.00
N GLU A 141 -19.41 11.98 -13.88
CA GLU A 141 -18.83 12.00 -12.51
C GLU A 141 -18.01 10.77 -12.15
N GLU A 142 -18.31 9.60 -12.72
CA GLU A 142 -17.51 8.38 -12.57
C GLU A 142 -16.08 8.51 -13.12
N PHE A 143 -15.82 9.45 -14.04
CA PHE A 143 -14.52 9.72 -14.67
C PHE A 143 -13.84 11.03 -14.23
N ALA A 144 -14.40 11.76 -13.25
CA ALA A 144 -13.76 12.94 -12.66
C ALA A 144 -12.24 12.70 -12.41
N PRO A 145 -11.36 13.53 -13.01
CA PRO A 145 -9.95 13.18 -13.23
C PRO A 145 -9.02 13.51 -12.05
N ALA A 146 -9.53 14.13 -10.99
CA ALA A 146 -8.73 14.58 -9.86
C ALA A 146 -7.93 13.44 -9.21
N LEU A 147 -8.59 12.33 -8.87
CA LEU A 147 -7.92 11.18 -8.25
C LEU A 147 -6.94 10.45 -9.20
N PRO A 148 -7.28 10.14 -10.46
CA PRO A 148 -6.30 9.62 -11.42
C PRO A 148 -5.09 10.54 -11.65
N THR A 149 -5.30 11.86 -11.62
CA THR A 149 -4.20 12.84 -11.73
C THR A 149 -3.34 12.84 -10.47
N ALA A 150 -3.95 12.77 -9.29
CA ALA A 150 -3.23 12.63 -8.02
C ALA A 150 -2.41 11.33 -7.97
N LEU A 151 -2.97 10.21 -8.44
CA LEU A 151 -2.27 8.92 -8.57
C LEU A 151 -1.03 9.02 -9.46
N PHE A 152 -1.09 9.78 -10.57
CA PHE A 152 0.06 10.02 -11.42
C PHE A 152 1.21 10.72 -10.68
N PHE A 153 0.92 11.84 -10.00
CA PHE A 153 1.95 12.53 -9.21
C PHE A 153 2.46 11.66 -8.05
N PHE A 154 1.57 10.88 -7.44
CA PHE A 154 1.92 9.99 -6.34
C PHE A 154 2.84 8.84 -6.79
N VAL A 155 2.63 8.26 -7.98
CA VAL A 155 3.54 7.23 -8.51
C VAL A 155 4.90 7.82 -8.93
N CYS A 156 4.95 9.08 -9.40
CA CYS A 156 6.21 9.78 -9.63
C CYS A 156 6.98 9.97 -8.32
N LEU A 157 6.30 10.36 -7.23
CA LEU A 157 6.89 10.45 -5.89
C LEU A 157 7.40 9.09 -5.40
N GLN A 158 6.60 8.03 -5.60
CA GLN A 158 7.00 6.65 -5.28
C GLN A 158 8.27 6.24 -6.04
N GLY A 159 8.35 6.57 -7.33
CA GLY A 159 9.52 6.33 -8.18
C GLY A 159 10.76 7.09 -7.70
N ALA A 160 10.62 8.35 -7.29
CA ALA A 160 11.71 9.14 -6.72
C ALA A 160 12.26 8.53 -5.43
N PHE A 161 11.38 8.14 -4.49
CA PHE A 161 11.80 7.42 -3.29
C PHE A 161 12.42 6.06 -3.61
N GLY A 162 11.92 5.36 -4.63
CA GLY A 162 12.53 4.12 -5.13
C GLY A 162 13.96 4.34 -5.60
N ALA A 163 14.23 5.39 -6.38
CA ALA A 163 15.58 5.77 -6.78
C ALA A 163 16.47 6.10 -5.57
N TRP A 164 15.93 6.83 -4.58
CA TRP A 164 16.64 7.14 -3.34
C TRP A 164 16.96 5.93 -2.47
N THR A 165 16.17 4.85 -2.52
CA THR A 165 16.54 3.62 -1.81
C THR A 165 17.89 3.07 -2.27
N VAL A 166 18.21 3.21 -3.56
CA VAL A 166 19.47 2.74 -4.14
C VAL A 166 20.56 3.80 -3.97
N THR A 167 20.30 5.05 -4.33
CA THR A 167 21.33 6.12 -4.31
C THR A 167 21.73 6.53 -2.90
N LEU A 168 20.88 6.31 -1.89
CA LEU A 168 21.20 6.48 -0.47
C LEU A 168 21.48 5.14 0.24
N LYS A 169 21.89 4.10 -0.50
CA LYS A 169 22.40 2.82 0.02
C LYS A 169 21.50 2.20 1.11
N LEU A 170 20.20 2.12 0.83
CA LEU A 170 19.18 1.56 1.69
C LEU A 170 19.06 2.26 3.07
N GLN A 171 19.26 3.58 3.12
CA GLN A 171 19.03 4.37 4.33
C GLN A 171 17.64 4.04 4.94
N PRO A 172 17.57 3.61 6.23
CA PRO A 172 16.36 2.99 6.78
C PRO A 172 15.08 3.82 6.66
N VAL A 173 15.16 5.13 6.89
CA VAL A 173 14.00 6.04 6.80
C VAL A 173 13.48 6.18 5.37
N ILE A 174 14.37 6.18 4.38
CA ILE A 174 13.99 6.32 2.96
C ILE A 174 13.27 5.06 2.48
N VAL A 175 13.80 3.89 2.82
CA VAL A 175 13.17 2.61 2.47
C VAL A 175 11.82 2.45 3.19
N THR A 176 11.72 2.87 4.45
CA THR A 176 10.45 2.85 5.21
C THR A 176 9.42 3.80 4.61
N ILE A 177 9.82 5.02 4.23
CA ILE A 177 8.91 5.96 3.55
C ILE A 177 8.48 5.42 2.19
N HIS A 178 9.38 4.81 1.42
CA HIS A 178 9.05 4.18 0.14
C HIS A 178 7.99 3.06 0.30
N LEU A 179 8.08 2.26 1.37
CA LEU A 179 7.04 1.27 1.71
C LEU A 179 5.71 1.95 2.04
N LEU A 180 5.71 2.97 2.90
CA LEU A 180 4.49 3.69 3.30
C LEU A 180 3.81 4.38 2.12
N LEU A 181 4.60 4.99 1.23
CA LEU A 181 4.11 5.54 -0.03
C LEU A 181 3.53 4.43 -0.90
N GLY A 182 4.19 3.27 -1.06
CA GLY A 182 3.63 2.13 -1.79
C GLY A 182 2.26 1.67 -1.26
N MET A 183 2.11 1.59 0.06
CA MET A 183 0.82 1.27 0.72
C MET A 183 -0.23 2.39 0.52
N GLY A 184 0.20 3.65 0.51
CA GLY A 184 -0.64 4.79 0.19
C GLY A 184 -1.13 4.77 -1.25
N LEU A 185 -0.27 4.43 -2.21
CA LEU A 185 -0.61 4.26 -3.62
C LEU A 185 -1.66 3.14 -3.78
N LEU A 186 -1.45 2.00 -3.12
CA LEU A 186 -2.43 0.91 -3.07
C LEU A 186 -3.78 1.40 -2.53
N SER A 187 -3.78 2.16 -1.43
CA SER A 187 -5.01 2.72 -0.83
C SER A 187 -5.74 3.64 -1.82
N LEU A 188 -5.02 4.51 -2.53
CA LEU A 188 -5.61 5.41 -3.53
C LEU A 188 -6.19 4.65 -4.72
N LEU A 189 -5.51 3.60 -5.20
CA LEU A 189 -5.99 2.73 -6.27
C LEU A 189 -7.25 1.96 -5.84
N VAL A 190 -7.26 1.40 -4.64
CA VAL A 190 -8.43 0.70 -4.08
C VAL A 190 -9.60 1.67 -3.89
N TRP A 191 -9.34 2.90 -3.47
CA TRP A 191 -10.38 3.94 -3.39
C TRP A 191 -10.96 4.29 -4.77
N LEU A 192 -10.11 4.40 -5.80
CA LEU A 192 -10.55 4.58 -7.18
C LEU A 192 -11.38 3.38 -7.66
N GLY A 193 -10.97 2.15 -7.33
CA GLY A 193 -11.69 0.92 -7.65
C GLY A 193 -13.07 0.90 -7.00
N GLY A 194 -13.14 1.20 -5.71
CA GLY A 194 -14.41 1.35 -4.99
C GLY A 194 -15.33 2.38 -5.64
N ARG A 195 -14.79 3.54 -6.05
CA ARG A 195 -15.56 4.57 -6.78
C ARG A 195 -16.16 4.04 -8.08
N GLN A 196 -15.42 3.23 -8.84
CA GLN A 196 -15.95 2.60 -10.05
C GLN A 196 -16.99 1.53 -9.74
N ASP A 197 -16.81 0.75 -8.68
CA ASP A 197 -17.80 -0.24 -8.25
C ASP A 197 -19.12 0.42 -7.85
N HIS A 198 -19.07 1.53 -7.10
CA HIS A 198 -20.27 2.28 -6.72
C HIS A 198 -20.96 2.98 -7.89
N ALA A 199 -20.21 3.42 -8.90
CA ALA A 199 -20.82 3.96 -10.12
C ALA A 199 -21.70 2.91 -10.83
N VAL A 200 -21.30 1.63 -10.75
CA VAL A 200 -22.05 0.52 -11.35
C VAL A 200 -23.15 0.00 -10.42
N SER A 201 -22.90 -0.04 -9.11
CA SER A 201 -23.86 -0.52 -8.11
C SER A 201 -23.95 0.48 -6.94
N PRO A 202 -24.76 1.55 -7.09
CA PRO A 202 -24.85 2.60 -6.09
C PRO A 202 -25.57 2.12 -4.82
N VAL A 203 -25.14 2.64 -3.68
CA VAL A 203 -25.79 2.38 -2.38
C VAL A 203 -27.04 3.26 -2.27
N LEU A 204 -28.20 2.68 -2.58
CA LEU A 204 -29.48 3.40 -2.53
C LEU A 204 -30.13 3.43 -1.14
N ARG A 205 -29.84 2.43 -0.31
CA ARG A 205 -30.42 2.29 1.03
C ARG A 205 -29.33 1.93 2.03
N ALA A 206 -29.27 2.69 3.11
CA ALA A 206 -28.37 2.42 4.22
C ALA A 206 -28.89 1.27 5.10
N ASP A 207 -27.97 0.47 5.63
CA ASP A 207 -28.27 -0.64 6.54
C ASP A 207 -28.71 -0.18 7.95
N ALA A 208 -28.31 1.02 8.34
CA ALA A 208 -28.56 1.59 9.67
C ALA A 208 -28.61 3.12 9.62
N ASP A 209 -29.04 3.73 10.73
CA ASP A 209 -29.05 5.18 10.86
C ASP A 209 -27.64 5.78 10.94
N ALA A 210 -27.55 7.07 10.60
CA ALA A 210 -26.30 7.82 10.61
C ALA A 210 -25.61 7.83 11.99
N SER A 211 -26.37 7.75 13.09
CA SER A 211 -25.84 7.67 14.46
C SER A 211 -25.03 6.40 14.73
N VAL A 212 -25.36 5.29 14.05
CA VAL A 212 -24.64 4.01 14.15
C VAL A 212 -23.45 3.98 13.18
N LEU A 213 -23.64 4.51 11.98
CA LEU A 213 -22.62 4.48 10.92
C LEU A 213 -21.46 5.47 11.15
N ARG A 214 -21.72 6.62 11.81
CA ARG A 214 -20.67 7.60 12.14
C ARG A 214 -19.54 7.00 12.99
N PRO A 215 -19.82 6.35 14.15
CA PRO A 215 -18.79 5.67 14.93
C PRO A 215 -18.05 4.58 14.13
N VAL A 216 -18.76 3.79 13.32
CA VAL A 216 -18.13 2.73 12.50
C VAL A 216 -17.14 3.33 11.50
N ARG A 217 -17.49 4.45 10.86
CA ARG A 217 -16.58 5.17 9.97
C ARG A 217 -15.38 5.74 10.71
N ALA A 218 -15.59 6.37 11.88
CA ALA A 218 -14.50 6.89 12.69
C ALA A 218 -13.52 5.78 13.12
N LEU A 219 -14.05 4.64 13.54
CA LEU A 219 -13.28 3.44 13.87
C LEU A 219 -12.52 2.89 12.66
N ALA A 220 -13.13 2.85 11.47
CA ALA A 220 -12.44 2.41 10.25
C ALA A 220 -11.27 3.34 9.89
N ILE A 221 -11.43 4.67 10.04
CA ILE A 221 -10.35 5.64 9.82
C ILE A 221 -9.22 5.43 10.84
N LEU A 222 -9.58 5.31 12.12
CA LEU A 222 -8.62 5.04 13.19
C LEU A 222 -7.86 3.74 12.95
N SER A 223 -8.54 2.67 12.54
CA SER A 223 -7.92 1.40 12.17
C SER A 223 -6.93 1.54 11.02
N THR A 224 -7.22 2.36 10.01
CA THR A 224 -6.25 2.66 8.93
C THR A 224 -5.01 3.38 9.46
N VAL A 225 -5.18 4.34 10.37
CA VAL A 225 -4.04 5.05 11.00
C VAL A 225 -3.20 4.10 11.85
N LEU A 226 -3.84 3.27 12.69
CA LEU A 226 -3.16 2.27 13.52
C LEU A 226 -2.38 1.27 12.66
N LEU A 227 -2.98 0.77 11.58
CA LEU A 227 -2.29 -0.11 10.64
C LEU A 227 -1.10 0.59 9.97
N GLY A 228 -1.27 1.85 9.55
CA GLY A 228 -0.18 2.65 8.96
C GLY A 228 1.01 2.79 9.90
N LEU A 229 0.76 3.06 11.19
CA LEU A 229 1.79 3.09 12.23
C LEU A 229 2.46 1.72 12.42
N GLN A 230 1.68 0.63 12.45
CA GLN A 230 2.24 -0.73 12.54
C GLN A 230 3.14 -1.08 11.36
N ILE A 231 2.73 -0.69 10.14
CA ILE A 231 3.51 -0.88 8.93
C ILE A 231 4.79 -0.04 8.97
N ALA A 232 4.73 1.21 9.47
CA ALA A 232 5.91 2.03 9.65
C ALA A 232 6.91 1.37 10.61
N LEU A 233 6.43 0.87 11.75
CA LEU A 233 7.24 0.13 12.72
C LEU A 233 7.80 -1.17 12.13
N GLY A 234 7.01 -1.91 11.35
CA GLY A 234 7.46 -3.14 10.69
C GLY A 234 8.49 -2.89 9.59
N GLY A 235 8.29 -1.83 8.80
CA GLY A 235 9.28 -1.32 7.86
C GLY A 235 10.56 -0.91 8.57
N TRP A 236 10.46 -0.26 9.74
CA TRP A 236 11.61 0.09 10.57
C TRP A 236 12.37 -1.13 11.09
N VAL A 237 11.66 -2.19 11.52
CA VAL A 237 12.27 -3.48 11.89
C VAL A 237 13.04 -4.09 10.72
N SER A 238 12.38 -4.20 9.55
CA SER A 238 12.97 -4.80 8.35
C SER A 238 14.20 -4.01 7.88
N THR A 239 14.09 -2.69 7.77
CA THR A 239 15.16 -1.83 7.27
C THR A 239 16.38 -1.80 8.18
N ASN A 240 16.22 -2.01 9.49
CA ASN A 240 17.31 -2.09 10.44
C ASN A 240 17.82 -3.52 10.71
N TYR A 241 17.30 -4.54 10.03
CA TYR A 241 17.62 -5.95 10.29
C TYR A 241 17.36 -6.37 11.76
N ALA A 242 16.34 -5.79 12.39
CA ALA A 242 16.04 -6.01 13.81
C ALA A 242 15.13 -7.24 14.06
N ALA A 243 14.74 -7.97 13.02
CA ALA A 243 13.72 -9.03 13.08
C ALA A 243 14.05 -10.16 14.08
N LEU A 244 15.32 -10.42 14.36
CA LEU A 244 15.78 -11.45 15.30
C LEU A 244 16.35 -10.86 16.60
N ALA A 245 16.14 -9.57 16.88
CA ALA A 245 16.62 -8.95 18.12
C ALA A 245 15.92 -9.49 19.39
N CYS A 246 14.69 -10.00 19.24
CA CYS A 246 13.96 -10.74 20.26
C CYS A 246 13.63 -12.11 19.68
N THR A 247 14.21 -13.17 20.23
CA THR A 247 14.10 -14.54 19.71
C THR A 247 12.99 -15.37 20.38
N ASP A 248 12.32 -14.79 21.37
CA ASP A 248 11.20 -15.35 22.11
C ASP A 248 9.97 -14.43 22.04
N PHE A 249 8.82 -14.99 22.42
CA PHE A 249 7.55 -14.28 22.52
C PHE A 249 6.68 -14.94 23.60
N PRO A 250 6.01 -14.20 24.51
CA PRO A 250 5.85 -12.75 24.54
C PRO A 250 7.00 -11.98 25.21
N LEU A 251 8.00 -12.67 25.78
CA LEU A 251 9.21 -12.06 26.36
C LEU A 251 10.21 -11.66 25.27
N CYS A 252 11.23 -10.86 25.60
CA CYS A 252 12.37 -10.55 24.74
C CYS A 252 13.65 -10.86 25.52
N GLY A 253 14.35 -11.93 25.15
CA GLY A 253 15.50 -12.43 25.89
C GLY A 253 15.15 -12.79 27.35
N GLY A 254 13.97 -13.39 27.57
CA GLY A 254 13.48 -13.74 28.91
C GLY A 254 12.97 -12.57 29.75
N LYS A 255 12.95 -11.34 29.22
CA LYS A 255 12.46 -10.14 29.92
C LYS A 255 11.19 -9.59 29.26
N VAL A 256 10.24 -9.10 30.07
CA VAL A 256 9.08 -8.36 29.54
C VAL A 256 9.54 -6.99 29.01
N ILE A 257 10.41 -6.32 29.78
CA ILE A 257 11.04 -5.05 29.43
C ILE A 257 12.56 -5.30 29.42
N PRO A 258 13.16 -5.57 28.25
CA PRO A 258 14.61 -5.72 28.13
C PRO A 258 15.32 -4.37 28.21
N GLU A 259 16.65 -4.40 28.24
CA GLU A 259 17.45 -3.19 28.04
C GLU A 259 17.26 -2.69 26.61
N MET A 260 16.97 -1.41 26.46
CA MET A 260 16.60 -0.80 25.18
C MET A 260 17.22 0.58 25.04
N ASP A 261 17.77 0.85 23.86
CA ASP A 261 18.31 2.15 23.49
C ASP A 261 17.39 2.80 22.44
N PHE A 262 16.49 3.64 22.93
CA PHE A 262 15.54 4.35 22.07
C PHE A 262 16.18 5.52 21.32
N GLU A 263 17.23 6.12 21.89
CA GLU A 263 17.93 7.27 21.30
C GLU A 263 18.52 6.87 19.95
N HIS A 264 19.29 5.78 19.91
CA HIS A 264 19.86 5.28 18.66
C HIS A 264 18.87 4.45 17.84
N GLY A 265 17.96 3.71 18.50
CA GLY A 265 16.96 2.86 17.84
C GLY A 265 15.98 3.64 16.97
N PHE A 266 15.62 4.85 17.38
CA PHE A 266 14.65 5.70 16.67
C PHE A 266 15.26 7.00 16.12
N TYR A 267 16.59 7.09 16.05
CA TYR A 267 17.25 8.13 15.26
C TYR A 267 17.01 7.88 13.77
N LEU A 268 16.23 8.75 13.13
CA LEU A 268 15.69 8.50 11.79
C LEU A 268 16.71 8.70 10.66
N TRP A 269 17.57 9.72 10.76
CA TRP A 269 18.46 10.12 9.68
C TRP A 269 19.88 9.59 9.88
N ARG A 270 20.13 8.33 9.52
CA ARG A 270 21.45 7.69 9.66
C ARG A 270 21.69 6.63 8.60
N GLU A 271 22.95 6.35 8.33
CA GLU A 271 23.35 5.22 7.48
C GLU A 271 22.87 3.89 8.07
N LEU A 272 22.62 2.92 7.18
CA LEU A 272 22.25 1.57 7.56
C LEU A 272 23.33 0.94 8.46
N GLY A 273 22.90 0.37 9.60
CA GLY A 273 23.77 -0.31 10.55
C GLY A 273 24.65 0.59 11.43
N LYS A 274 24.54 1.92 11.30
CA LYS A 274 25.33 2.89 12.08
C LYS A 274 24.46 3.82 12.90
N THR A 275 25.05 4.40 13.95
CA THR A 275 24.53 5.56 14.71
C THR A 275 24.73 6.86 13.92
N ALA A 276 24.18 7.98 14.42
CA ALA A 276 24.39 9.31 13.82
C ALA A 276 25.88 9.72 13.81
N ALA A 277 26.65 9.29 14.81
CA ALA A 277 28.09 9.51 14.91
C ALA A 277 28.93 8.56 14.02
N GLY A 278 28.30 7.59 13.34
CA GLY A 278 28.98 6.66 12.44
C GLY A 278 29.49 5.37 13.09
N HIS A 279 29.36 5.20 14.40
CA HIS A 279 29.65 3.93 15.10
C HIS A 279 28.61 2.86 14.77
N TYR A 280 28.95 1.58 14.93
CA TYR A 280 27.98 0.49 14.79
C TYR A 280 26.79 0.66 15.73
N LEU A 281 25.61 0.34 15.22
CA LEU A 281 24.38 0.42 16.00
C LEU A 281 24.39 -0.63 17.13
N PRO A 282 24.16 -0.25 18.40
CA PRO A 282 24.16 -1.21 19.49
C PRO A 282 22.98 -2.18 19.41
N PHE A 283 23.15 -3.40 19.92
CA PHE A 283 22.10 -4.41 19.90
C PHE A 283 20.85 -4.02 20.71
N SER A 284 21.02 -3.24 21.79
CA SER A 284 19.92 -2.66 22.58
C SER A 284 19.02 -1.74 21.75
N ALA A 285 19.56 -1.07 20.72
CA ALA A 285 18.77 -0.27 19.79
C ALA A 285 17.93 -1.15 18.85
N LEU A 286 18.49 -2.25 18.34
CA LEU A 286 17.72 -3.24 17.57
C LEU A 286 16.61 -3.88 18.41
N THR A 287 16.91 -4.16 19.68
CA THR A 287 15.96 -4.67 20.66
C THR A 287 14.80 -3.69 20.84
N ALA A 288 15.08 -2.39 21.01
CA ALA A 288 14.04 -1.35 21.12
C ALA A 288 13.12 -1.32 19.89
N ILE A 289 13.70 -1.36 18.68
CA ILE A 289 12.96 -1.36 17.41
C ILE A 289 11.99 -2.55 17.33
N HIS A 290 12.48 -3.76 17.57
CA HIS A 290 11.66 -4.96 17.49
C HIS A 290 10.61 -5.02 18.61
N TRP A 291 10.99 -4.66 19.84
CA TRP A 291 10.10 -4.65 20.98
C TRP A 291 8.92 -3.69 20.79
N VAL A 292 9.14 -2.49 20.23
CA VAL A 292 8.05 -1.55 19.96
C VAL A 292 7.08 -2.11 18.91
N HIS A 293 7.58 -2.64 17.80
CA HIS A 293 6.74 -3.19 16.73
C HIS A 293 5.81 -4.31 17.23
N ARG A 294 6.35 -5.28 17.98
CA ARG A 294 5.58 -6.43 18.45
C ARG A 294 4.56 -6.05 19.52
N ASN A 295 4.85 -5.07 20.37
CA ASN A 295 3.93 -4.65 21.42
C ASN A 295 2.82 -3.73 20.87
N PHE A 296 3.16 -2.85 19.93
CA PHE A 296 2.16 -2.05 19.24
C PHE A 296 1.19 -2.90 18.42
N ALA A 297 1.61 -4.10 17.99
CA ALA A 297 0.72 -5.05 17.31
C ALA A 297 -0.50 -5.43 18.17
N PHE A 298 -0.40 -5.49 19.49
CA PHE A 298 -1.57 -5.75 20.36
C PHE A 298 -2.59 -4.61 20.31
N VAL A 299 -2.13 -3.35 20.24
CA VAL A 299 -3.00 -2.18 20.09
C VAL A 299 -3.73 -2.24 18.75
N VAL A 300 -3.03 -2.64 17.69
CA VAL A 300 -3.58 -2.78 16.34
C VAL A 300 -4.60 -3.92 16.29
N LEU A 301 -4.29 -5.08 16.87
CA LEU A 301 -5.21 -6.22 16.96
C LEU A 301 -6.49 -5.85 17.71
N ALA A 302 -6.37 -5.18 18.85
CA ALA A 302 -7.53 -4.73 19.62
C ALA A 302 -8.34 -3.67 18.87
N GLY A 303 -7.68 -2.66 18.30
CA GLY A 303 -8.33 -1.57 17.57
C GLY A 303 -9.05 -2.05 16.32
N ILE A 304 -8.38 -2.82 15.45
CA ILE A 304 -9.00 -3.39 14.24
C ILE A 304 -10.05 -4.45 14.62
N GLY A 305 -9.77 -5.29 15.61
CA GLY A 305 -10.72 -6.28 16.12
C GLY A 305 -12.03 -5.63 16.57
N TYR A 306 -11.95 -4.54 17.34
CA TYR A 306 -13.14 -3.79 17.75
C TYR A 306 -13.89 -3.18 16.56
N THR A 307 -13.18 -2.56 15.61
CA THR A 307 -13.79 -2.04 14.37
C THR A 307 -14.55 -3.13 13.62
N VAL A 308 -13.96 -4.31 13.49
CA VAL A 308 -14.55 -5.46 12.82
C VAL A 308 -15.80 -5.96 13.54
N LEU A 309 -15.78 -6.06 14.88
CA LEU A 309 -16.97 -6.44 15.67
C LEU A 309 -18.15 -5.48 15.44
N ARG A 310 -17.88 -4.17 15.32
CA ARG A 310 -18.91 -3.16 15.01
C ARG A 310 -19.41 -3.29 13.57
N ALA A 311 -18.49 -3.44 12.61
CA ALA A 311 -18.81 -3.56 11.19
C ALA A 311 -19.57 -4.86 10.86
N TRP A 312 -19.29 -5.97 11.56
CA TRP A 312 -19.91 -7.27 11.32
C TRP A 312 -21.43 -7.28 11.48
N LYS A 313 -21.95 -6.40 12.35
CA LYS A 313 -23.38 -6.24 12.59
C LYS A 313 -24.11 -5.67 11.38
N LEU A 314 -23.42 -4.95 10.49
CA LEU A 314 -23.98 -4.32 9.31
C LEU A 314 -23.86 -5.25 8.08
N PRO A 315 -24.99 -5.67 7.45
CA PRO A 315 -24.99 -6.61 6.33
C PRO A 315 -24.02 -6.24 5.18
N SER A 316 -24.00 -4.98 4.75
CA SER A 316 -23.15 -4.49 3.65
C SER A 316 -21.64 -4.51 3.96
N LEU A 317 -21.27 -4.46 5.25
CA LEU A 317 -19.87 -4.45 5.69
C LEU A 317 -19.39 -5.84 6.11
N ARG A 318 -20.30 -6.78 6.40
CA ARG A 318 -20.00 -8.10 6.97
C ARG A 318 -19.01 -8.93 6.16
N GLY A 319 -19.12 -8.92 4.83
CA GLY A 319 -18.18 -9.63 3.95
C GLY A 319 -16.74 -9.11 4.09
N THR A 320 -16.58 -7.78 4.09
CA THR A 320 -15.28 -7.13 4.29
C THR A 320 -14.76 -7.35 5.71
N ALA A 321 -15.64 -7.27 6.72
CA ALA A 321 -15.30 -7.55 8.11
C ALA A 321 -14.76 -8.99 8.30
N ARG A 322 -15.38 -10.00 7.69
CA ARG A 322 -14.91 -11.39 7.67
C ARG A 322 -13.53 -11.54 7.05
N ALA A 323 -13.32 -10.91 5.90
CA ALA A 323 -12.02 -10.93 5.22
C ALA A 323 -10.93 -10.28 6.10
N ILE A 324 -11.23 -9.14 6.74
CA ILE A 324 -10.30 -8.49 7.68
C ILE A 324 -9.98 -9.42 8.84
N THR A 325 -10.96 -10.09 9.45
CA THR A 325 -10.69 -11.05 10.54
C THR A 325 -9.72 -12.14 10.11
N LEU A 326 -9.95 -12.73 8.92
CA LEU A 326 -9.08 -13.79 8.41
C LEU A 326 -7.66 -13.29 8.20
N VAL A 327 -7.49 -12.18 7.47
CA VAL A 327 -6.15 -11.65 7.16
C VAL A 327 -5.46 -11.14 8.43
N LEU A 328 -6.19 -10.54 9.38
CA LEU A 328 -5.63 -10.08 10.65
C LEU A 328 -5.13 -11.24 11.51
N ALA A 329 -5.87 -12.36 11.55
CA ALA A 329 -5.43 -13.57 12.24
C ALA A 329 -4.18 -14.17 11.58
N LEU A 330 -4.15 -14.24 10.24
CA LEU A 330 -2.98 -14.66 9.48
C LEU A 330 -1.78 -13.71 9.68
N GLN A 331 -2.01 -12.41 9.84
CA GLN A 331 -0.97 -11.43 10.11
C GLN A 331 -0.31 -11.68 11.48
N ALA A 332 -1.12 -11.94 12.51
CA ALA A 332 -0.61 -12.30 13.83
C ALA A 332 0.17 -13.63 13.80
N ALA A 333 -0.40 -14.65 13.12
CA ALA A 333 0.23 -15.95 12.98
C ALA A 333 1.57 -15.89 12.25
N THR A 334 1.64 -15.19 11.11
CA THR A 334 2.88 -15.01 10.35
C THR A 334 3.91 -14.20 11.13
N GLY A 335 3.51 -13.17 11.88
CA GLY A 335 4.42 -12.41 12.74
C GLY A 335 5.04 -13.26 13.84
N MET A 336 4.24 -14.06 14.55
CA MET A 336 4.76 -15.01 15.54
C MET A 336 5.64 -16.09 14.88
N ALA A 337 5.25 -16.59 13.72
CA ALA A 337 6.01 -17.60 12.98
C ALA A 337 7.38 -17.07 12.54
N THR A 338 7.51 -15.78 12.19
CA THR A 338 8.84 -15.21 11.88
C THR A 338 9.81 -15.24 13.06
N ILE A 339 9.33 -15.27 14.30
CA ILE A 339 10.19 -15.41 15.48
C ILE A 339 10.54 -16.89 15.69
N TYR A 340 9.52 -17.75 15.81
CA TYR A 340 9.72 -19.17 16.16
C TYR A 340 10.39 -20.03 15.09
N LEU A 341 10.28 -19.65 13.81
CA LEU A 341 10.85 -20.38 12.69
C LEU A 341 12.15 -19.76 12.17
N ASN A 342 12.78 -18.87 12.96
CA ASN A 342 14.01 -18.17 12.61
C ASN A 342 13.91 -17.38 11.28
N TRP A 343 12.84 -16.60 11.13
CA TRP A 343 12.64 -15.66 10.03
C TRP A 343 12.78 -16.29 8.63
N PRO A 344 11.94 -17.27 8.26
CA PRO A 344 11.98 -17.82 6.91
C PRO A 344 11.45 -16.79 5.90
N LEU A 345 12.20 -16.60 4.81
CA LEU A 345 11.95 -15.58 3.80
C LEU A 345 10.50 -15.59 3.28
N SER A 346 9.94 -16.77 3.02
CA SER A 346 8.57 -16.93 2.54
C SER A 346 7.54 -16.36 3.53
N ILE A 347 7.68 -16.63 4.83
CA ILE A 347 6.77 -16.12 5.85
C ILE A 347 6.93 -14.62 6.01
N ALA A 348 8.16 -14.09 5.95
CA ALA A 348 8.40 -12.65 6.00
C ALA A 348 7.76 -11.93 4.81
N VAL A 349 7.85 -12.49 3.61
CA VAL A 349 7.15 -11.97 2.41
C VAL A 349 5.63 -12.07 2.56
N MET A 350 5.11 -13.19 3.10
CA MET A 350 3.68 -13.34 3.39
C MET A 350 3.19 -12.34 4.42
N HIS A 351 3.98 -12.04 5.45
CA HIS A 351 3.66 -11.03 6.45
C HIS A 351 3.55 -9.63 5.82
N ASN A 352 4.47 -9.29 4.90
CA ASN A 352 4.39 -8.04 4.13
C ASN A 352 3.15 -8.01 3.20
N GLY A 353 2.86 -9.13 2.52
CA GLY A 353 1.66 -9.26 1.67
C GLY A 353 0.36 -9.15 2.48
N GLY A 354 0.29 -9.76 3.66
CA GLY A 354 -0.86 -9.66 4.56
C GLY A 354 -1.11 -8.22 5.04
N ALA A 355 -0.05 -7.45 5.29
CA ALA A 355 -0.18 -6.02 5.58
C ALA A 355 -0.77 -5.23 4.41
N ALA A 356 -0.32 -5.49 3.17
CA ALA A 356 -0.89 -4.88 1.96
C ALA A 356 -2.37 -5.25 1.76
N LEU A 357 -2.74 -6.51 2.01
CA LEU A 357 -4.14 -6.95 1.97
C LEU A 357 -4.99 -6.28 3.06
N LEU A 358 -4.46 -6.08 4.27
CA LEU A 358 -5.16 -5.32 5.31
C LEU A 358 -5.38 -3.85 4.90
N VAL A 359 -4.40 -3.22 4.24
CA VAL A 359 -4.55 -1.85 3.68
C VAL A 359 -5.68 -1.81 2.66
N LEU A 360 -5.71 -2.77 1.72
CA LEU A 360 -6.78 -2.91 0.74
C LEU A 360 -8.14 -3.07 1.44
N LEU A 361 -8.26 -4.00 2.37
CA LEU A 361 -9.53 -4.32 3.03
C LEU A 361 -10.02 -3.19 3.94
N LEU A 362 -9.15 -2.52 4.68
CA LEU A 362 -9.51 -1.35 5.48
C LEU A 362 -9.89 -0.15 4.60
N THR A 363 -9.25 0.01 3.44
CA THR A 363 -9.67 1.02 2.46
C THR A 363 -11.07 0.71 1.94
N MET A 364 -11.35 -0.55 1.59
CA MET A 364 -12.70 -0.99 1.19
C MET A 364 -13.73 -0.79 2.31
N LEU A 365 -13.37 -1.06 3.57
CA LEU A 365 -14.25 -0.83 4.72
C LEU A 365 -14.57 0.65 4.88
N ASN A 366 -13.56 1.52 4.84
CA ASN A 366 -13.71 2.98 4.90
C ASN A 366 -14.60 3.49 3.77
N TYR A 367 -14.35 2.99 2.56
CA TYR A 367 -15.13 3.32 1.38
C TYR A 367 -16.60 2.96 1.57
N LYS A 368 -16.90 1.68 1.89
CA LYS A 368 -18.28 1.22 2.09
C LYS A 368 -18.98 1.94 3.24
N ALA A 369 -18.29 2.14 4.37
CA ALA A 369 -18.83 2.86 5.52
C ALA A 369 -19.16 4.32 5.18
N LYS A 370 -18.36 4.99 4.33
CA LYS A 370 -18.65 6.33 3.83
C LYS A 370 -19.97 6.35 3.06
N PHE A 371 -20.14 5.50 2.04
CA PHE A 371 -21.34 5.54 1.19
C PHE A 371 -22.62 5.12 1.93
N GLN A 372 -22.50 4.17 2.87
CA GLN A 372 -23.59 3.84 3.79
C GLN A 372 -23.99 5.06 4.64
N LEU A 373 -23.01 5.79 5.18
CA LEU A 373 -23.27 7.00 5.97
C LEU A 373 -23.92 8.11 5.12
N ASP A 374 -23.43 8.35 3.91
CA ASP A 374 -23.96 9.37 3.01
C ASP A 374 -25.43 9.05 2.64
N ALA A 375 -25.73 7.78 2.34
CA ALA A 375 -27.10 7.33 2.08
C ALA A 375 -28.03 7.51 3.29
N ALA A 376 -27.53 7.26 4.52
CA ALA A 376 -28.30 7.49 5.75
C ALA A 376 -28.58 8.97 6.01
N GLN A 377 -27.60 9.85 5.72
CA GLN A 377 -27.76 11.30 5.88
C GLN A 377 -28.77 11.88 4.89
N ASN A 378 -28.70 11.45 3.63
CA ASN A 378 -29.66 11.88 2.60
C ASN A 378 -31.11 11.52 2.97
N ARG A 379 -31.32 10.33 3.53
CA ARG A 379 -32.64 9.91 4.04
C ARG A 379 -33.14 10.81 5.18
N ASN A 380 -32.26 11.20 6.10
CA ASN A 380 -32.64 12.07 7.22
C ASN A 380 -33.01 13.48 6.74
N ILE A 381 -32.28 14.01 5.76
CA ILE A 381 -32.61 15.30 5.13
C ILE A 381 -33.98 15.24 4.46
N GLN A 382 -34.25 14.20 3.65
CA GLN A 382 -35.55 14.01 3.01
C GLN A 382 -36.70 13.90 4.02
N ARG A 383 -36.49 13.21 5.15
CA ARG A 383 -37.47 13.13 6.24
C ARG A 383 -37.72 14.48 6.92
N SER A 384 -36.68 15.30 7.13
CA SER A 384 -36.83 16.65 7.70
C SER A 384 -37.66 17.54 6.76
N ILE A 385 -37.29 17.61 5.48
CA ILE A 385 -38.00 18.40 4.48
C ILE A 385 -39.48 17.99 4.41
N HIS A 386 -39.76 16.68 4.42
CA HIS A 386 -41.14 16.19 4.40
C HIS A 386 -41.92 16.57 5.66
N ARG A 387 -41.30 16.49 6.83
CA ARG A 387 -41.91 16.90 8.10
C ARG A 387 -42.19 18.40 8.14
N ASP A 388 -41.25 19.22 7.68
CA ASP A 388 -41.37 20.67 7.68
C ASP A 388 -42.45 21.13 6.68
N ASN A 389 -42.57 20.46 5.52
CA ASN A 389 -43.66 20.68 4.56
C ASN A 389 -45.04 20.29 5.10
N PHE A 390 -45.13 19.20 5.90
CA PHE A 390 -46.38 18.80 6.56
C PHE A 390 -46.76 19.75 7.71
N ALA A 391 -45.78 20.26 8.45
CA ALA A 391 -46.01 21.24 9.51
C ALA A 391 -46.40 22.63 8.97
N ALA A 392 -45.95 22.98 7.75
CA ALA A 392 -46.28 24.23 7.07
C ALA A 392 -47.62 24.18 6.29
N ALA A 393 -48.29 23.04 6.21
CA ALA A 393 -49.61 22.95 5.58
C ALA A 393 -50.65 23.68 6.46
N PRO A 394 -51.32 24.75 5.96
CA PRO A 394 -52.31 25.46 6.75
C PRO A 394 -53.46 24.52 7.10
N SER A 395 -53.89 24.53 8.36
CA SER A 395 -55.05 23.81 8.85
C SER A 395 -56.35 24.36 8.22
N ALA A 396 -56.62 24.02 6.97
CA ALA A 396 -57.82 24.39 6.26
C ALA A 396 -59.02 23.50 6.68
N LEU A 397 -59.26 23.34 7.97
CA LEU A 397 -60.42 22.62 8.53
C LEU A 397 -60.77 23.18 9.91
N SER A 398 -61.26 24.43 9.99
CA SER A 398 -62.05 24.91 11.13
C SER A 398 -62.70 26.28 10.86
N GLN A 399 -63.54 26.40 9.83
CA GLN A 399 -64.63 27.39 9.79
C GLN A 399 -65.78 26.83 8.95
N LYS A 400 -66.70 26.12 9.61
CA LYS A 400 -68.08 25.92 9.17
C LYS A 400 -68.98 26.09 10.37
#